data_AF-A0A1I6GR11-F1
#
_entry.id   AF-A0A1I6GR11-F1
#
_cell.length_a   1.000
_cell.length_b   1.000
_cell.length_c   1.000
_cell.angle_alpha   90.00
_cell.angle_beta   90.00
_cell.angle_gamma   90.00
#
_symmetry.space_group_name_H-M   'P 1'
#
loop_
_entity.id
_entity.type
_entity.pdbx_description
1 polymer ?
#
loop_
_entity_poly.entity_id
_entity_poly.type
_entity_poly.pdbx_seq_one_letter_code
_entity_poly.pdbx_strand_id
1 'polypeptide(L)'
;MSDQKTAQAEEANEIKGAQRARRKISLYNGTEKLSDLGVPLAESNGAAIKRALAELQRSPILTHAVFRDRKGKQWVIPRAISVVKRLKIRFFAS
;
A
#
# COMPACT_ATOMS: atom_id res chain seq x y z
N MET A 1 2.77 8.33 -28.79
CA MET A 1 1.90 8.36 -27.60
C MET A 1 1.62 6.92 -27.15
N SER A 2 2.64 6.14 -26.74
CA SER A 2 2.46 4.68 -26.62
C SER A 2 3.16 4.01 -25.43
N ASP A 3 3.71 4.76 -24.47
CA ASP A 3 4.62 4.18 -23.47
C ASP A 3 3.98 3.92 -22.08
N GLN A 4 2.73 4.35 -21.85
CA GLN A 4 2.12 4.25 -20.52
C GLN A 4 1.46 2.90 -20.20
N LYS A 5 1.29 2.00 -21.18
CA LYS A 5 0.63 0.69 -20.98
C LYS A 5 1.57 -0.43 -20.55
N THR A 6 2.88 -0.29 -20.77
CA THR A 6 3.85 -1.36 -20.55
C THR A 6 4.28 -1.46 -19.08
N ALA A 7 4.42 -0.32 -18.40
CA ALA A 7 4.87 -0.27 -16.99
C ALA A 7 3.90 -0.97 -16.01
N GLN A 8 2.59 -0.96 -16.29
CA GLN A 8 1.60 -1.62 -15.42
C GLN A 8 1.57 -3.15 -15.58
N ALA A 9 2.01 -3.66 -16.73
CA ALA A 9 2.02 -5.09 -17.03
C ALA A 9 3.29 -5.79 -16.51
N GLU A 10 4.43 -5.09 -16.46
CA GLU A 10 5.68 -5.61 -15.91
C GLU A 10 5.64 -5.71 -14.37
N GLU A 11 5.12 -4.70 -13.67
CA GLU A 11 4.92 -4.78 -12.21
C GLU A 11 3.97 -5.94 -11.82
N ALA A 12 2.96 -6.24 -12.65
CA ALA A 12 2.02 -7.33 -12.38
C ALA A 12 2.66 -8.73 -12.52
N ASN A 13 3.72 -8.86 -13.32
CA ASN A 13 4.35 -10.15 -13.60
C ASN A 13 5.58 -10.43 -12.71
N GLU A 14 6.31 -9.39 -12.28
CA GLU A 14 7.39 -9.53 -11.30
C GLU A 14 6.88 -9.97 -9.91
N ILE A 15 5.60 -9.68 -9.60
CA ILE A 15 4.93 -10.07 -8.35
C ILE A 15 4.67 -11.60 -8.26
N LYS A 16 4.70 -12.34 -9.37
CA LYS A 16 4.31 -13.77 -9.37
C LYS A 16 5.45 -14.75 -9.03
N GLY A 17 6.72 -14.35 -9.16
CA GLY A 17 7.85 -15.30 -9.15
C GLY A 17 8.59 -15.47 -7.82
N ALA A 18 8.63 -14.46 -6.95
CA ALA A 18 9.52 -14.47 -5.80
C ALA A 18 8.80 -14.06 -4.51
N GLN A 19 9.04 -14.82 -3.44
CA GLN A 19 8.64 -14.56 -2.05
C GLN A 19 7.26 -15.10 -1.66
N ARG A 20 7.30 -16.19 -0.89
CA ARG A 20 6.29 -16.54 0.11
C ARG A 20 5.97 -15.31 1.00
N ALA A 21 4.94 -14.57 0.58
CA ALA A 21 4.00 -13.75 1.36
C ALA A 21 4.57 -12.88 2.50
N ARG A 22 5.65 -12.12 2.29
CA ARG A 22 5.94 -10.98 3.18
C ARG A 22 5.00 -9.84 2.81
N ARG A 23 4.13 -9.45 3.74
CA ARG A 23 3.25 -8.29 3.56
C ARG A 23 4.10 -7.03 3.47
N LYS A 24 3.71 -6.09 2.63
CA LYS A 24 4.38 -4.81 2.47
C LYS A 24 3.39 -3.66 2.30
N ILE A 25 3.83 -2.46 2.66
CA ILE A 25 3.17 -1.19 2.36
C ILE A 25 4.03 -0.50 1.31
N SER A 26 3.48 -0.28 0.13
CA SER A 26 4.14 0.45 -0.94
C SER A 26 3.73 1.92 -0.88
N LEU A 27 4.68 2.84 -0.91
CA LEU A 27 4.47 4.29 -0.82
C LEU A 27 4.62 4.92 -2.20
N TYR A 28 3.71 5.84 -2.55
CA TYR A 28 3.63 6.42 -3.90
C TYR A 28 3.55 7.94 -3.89
N ASN A 29 4.14 8.55 -4.92
CA ASN A 29 3.94 9.95 -5.32
C ASN A 29 3.26 9.99 -6.70
N GLY A 30 1.97 10.29 -6.74
CA GLY A 30 1.19 10.23 -7.98
C GLY A 30 1.13 8.80 -8.50
N THR A 31 1.76 8.53 -9.64
CA THR A 31 1.88 7.20 -10.24
C THR A 31 3.21 6.51 -9.95
N GLU A 32 4.16 7.23 -9.35
CA GLU A 32 5.51 6.73 -9.10
C GLU A 32 5.59 6.06 -7.72
N LYS A 33 6.16 4.86 -7.69
CA LYS A 33 6.43 4.13 -6.46
C LYS A 33 7.77 4.59 -5.88
N LEU A 34 7.76 5.07 -4.65
CA LEU A 34 8.96 5.59 -3.99
C LEU A 34 9.64 4.58 -3.08
N SER A 35 8.87 3.79 -2.32
CA SER A 35 9.46 2.84 -1.37
C SER A 35 8.51 1.72 -0.97
N ASP A 36 9.11 0.62 -0.48
CA ASP A 36 8.40 -0.52 0.11
C ASP A 36 8.78 -0.66 1.58
N LEU A 37 7.77 -0.70 2.45
CA LEU A 37 7.91 -0.97 3.88
C LEU A 37 7.49 -2.40 4.17
N GLY A 38 8.37 -3.19 4.75
CA GLY A 38 8.03 -4.53 5.22
C GLY A 38 7.02 -4.48 6.38
N VAL A 39 6.00 -5.33 6.30
CA VAL A 39 5.01 -5.52 7.38
C VAL A 39 5.16 -6.93 7.95
N PRO A 40 5.71 -7.09 9.17
CA PRO A 40 5.82 -8.38 9.84
C PRO A 40 4.48 -9.11 9.94
N LEU A 41 4.44 -10.43 9.77
CA LEU A 41 3.18 -11.21 9.80
C LEU A 41 2.42 -11.08 11.13
N ALA A 42 3.15 -10.98 12.24
CA ALA A 42 2.58 -10.80 13.58
C ALA A 42 1.77 -9.49 13.72
N GLU A 43 2.08 -8.48 12.91
CA GLU A 43 1.44 -7.18 13.01
C GLU A 43 -0.03 -7.22 12.55
N SER A 44 -0.93 -6.54 13.25
CA SER A 44 -2.33 -6.44 12.83
C SER A 44 -2.48 -5.52 11.62
N ASN A 45 -3.55 -5.70 10.83
CA ASN A 45 -3.83 -4.81 9.70
C ASN A 45 -3.97 -3.35 10.18
N GLY A 46 -4.60 -3.14 11.34
CA GLY A 46 -4.74 -1.81 11.94
C GLY A 46 -3.41 -1.15 12.29
N ALA A 47 -2.44 -1.90 12.82
CA ALA A 47 -1.10 -1.38 13.10
C ALA A 47 -0.35 -1.03 11.80
N ALA A 48 -0.44 -1.88 10.78
CA ALA A 48 0.15 -1.62 9.48
C ALA A 48 -0.43 -0.36 8.81
N ILE A 49 -1.76 -0.18 8.88
CA ILE A 49 -2.45 1.03 8.40
C ILE A 49 -1.99 2.26 9.18
N LYS A 50 -1.85 2.16 10.51
CA LYS A 50 -1.36 3.26 11.35
C LYS A 50 0.06 3.66 10.94
N ARG A 51 0.94 2.70 10.65
CA ARG A 51 2.29 2.97 10.16
C ARG A 51 2.28 3.63 8.78
N ALA A 52 1.47 3.12 7.85
CA ALA A 52 1.30 3.73 6.52
C ALA A 52 0.86 5.20 6.64
N LEU A 53 -0.10 5.49 7.52
CA LEU A 53 -0.58 6.84 7.76
C LEU A 53 0.48 7.74 8.40
N ALA A 54 1.26 7.21 9.35
CA ALA A 54 2.35 7.95 9.96
C ALA A 54 3.38 8.38 8.90
N GLU A 55 3.73 7.48 7.97
CA GLU A 55 4.66 7.81 6.88
C GLU A 55 4.07 8.82 5.88
N LEU A 56 2.79 8.68 5.51
CA LEU A 56 2.08 9.67 4.68
C LEU A 56 2.00 11.06 5.32
N GLN A 57 1.99 11.13 6.65
CA GLN A 57 2.01 12.39 7.39
C GLN A 57 3.43 12.95 7.51
N ARG A 58 4.43 12.08 7.69
CA ARG A 58 5.84 12.46 7.83
C ARG A 58 6.43 13.01 6.54
N SER A 59 6.07 12.43 5.40
CA SER A 59 6.66 12.79 4.11
C SER A 59 5.63 13.47 3.19
N PRO A 60 5.79 14.78 2.91
CA PRO A 60 4.79 15.53 2.16
C PRO A 60 4.76 15.18 0.66
N ILE A 61 5.80 14.52 0.14
CA ILE A 61 5.85 14.05 -1.24
C ILE A 61 4.98 12.82 -1.48
N LEU A 62 4.54 12.13 -0.41
CA LEU A 62 3.70 10.95 -0.55
C LEU A 62 2.25 11.34 -0.77
N THR A 63 1.63 10.75 -1.79
CA THR A 63 0.23 10.96 -2.15
C THR A 63 -0.68 9.89 -1.58
N HIS A 64 -0.23 8.62 -1.63
CA HIS A 64 -0.98 7.48 -1.14
C HIS A 64 -0.05 6.31 -0.81
N ALA A 65 -0.56 5.40 0.01
CA ALA A 65 0.09 4.14 0.35
C ALA A 65 -0.81 2.97 -0.07
N VAL A 66 -0.22 1.91 -0.60
CA VAL A 66 -0.91 0.67 -0.94
C VAL A 66 -0.48 -0.40 0.04
N PHE A 67 -1.43 -0.92 0.80
CA PHE A 67 -1.20 -1.96 1.80
C PHE A 67 -1.92 -3.25 1.39
N ARG A 68 -1.26 -4.40 1.54
CA ARG A 68 -1.89 -5.71 1.36
C ARG A 68 -2.23 -6.33 2.71
N ASP A 69 -3.50 -6.62 2.93
CA ASP A 69 -3.97 -7.26 4.17
C ASP A 69 -3.59 -8.74 4.26
N ARG A 70 -3.93 -9.37 5.40
CA ARG A 70 -3.67 -10.80 5.66
C ARG A 70 -4.40 -11.73 4.70
N LYS A 71 -5.51 -11.30 4.11
CA LYS A 71 -6.30 -12.05 3.12
C LYS A 71 -5.81 -11.78 1.69
N GLY A 72 -4.75 -10.99 1.53
CA GLY A 72 -4.17 -10.66 0.24
C GLY A 72 -4.93 -9.56 -0.51
N LYS A 73 -5.93 -8.92 0.11
CA LYS A 73 -6.65 -7.79 -0.48
C LYS A 73 -5.84 -6.52 -0.34
N GLN A 74 -5.77 -5.77 -1.43
CA GLN A 74 -5.06 -4.50 -1.49
C GLN A 74 -5.99 -3.36 -1.05
N TRP A 75 -5.43 -2.45 -0.28
CA TRP A 75 -6.08 -1.29 0.27
C TRP A 75 -5.25 -0.06 -0.08
N VAL A 76 -5.88 0.89 -0.77
CA VAL A 76 -5.27 2.18 -1.11
C VAL A 76 -5.65 3.17 -0.01
N ILE A 77 -4.63 3.75 0.62
CA ILE A 77 -4.73 4.72 1.70
C ILE A 77 -4.23 6.06 1.17
N PRO A 78 -5.11 6.95 0.67
CA PRO A 78 -4.70 8.29 0.27
C PRO A 78 -4.32 9.14 1.48
N ARG A 79 -3.46 10.13 1.29
CA ARG A 79 -3.05 11.06 2.36
C ARG A 79 -4.24 11.82 2.95
N ALA A 80 -5.13 12.34 2.10
CA ALA A 80 -6.35 13.04 2.49
C ALA A 80 -7.52 12.09 2.84
N ILE A 81 -7.23 10.90 3.37
CA ILE A 81 -8.28 9.94 3.70
C ILE A 81 -9.21 10.52 4.76
N SER A 82 -10.52 10.56 4.44
CA SER A 82 -11.53 10.97 5.41
C SER A 82 -11.56 9.99 6.59
N VAL A 83 -11.87 10.49 7.78
CA VAL A 83 -11.97 9.69 9.01
C VAL A 83 -12.92 8.49 8.81
N VAL A 84 -13.99 8.67 8.04
CA VAL A 84 -14.97 7.63 7.69
C VAL A 84 -14.36 6.52 6.82
N LYS A 85 -13.55 6.85 5.80
CA LYS A 85 -12.85 5.84 5.00
C LYS A 85 -11.81 5.10 5.85
N ARG A 86 -11.14 5.78 6.78
CA ARG A 86 -10.19 5.17 7.72
C ARG A 86 -10.89 4.14 8.63
N LEU A 87 -12.07 4.48 9.16
CA LEU A 87 -12.90 3.55 9.93
C LEU A 87 -13.32 2.33 9.09
N LYS A 88 -13.78 2.53 7.85
CA LYS A 88 -14.10 1.42 6.93
C LYS A 88 -12.92 0.47 6.74
N ILE A 89 -11.73 0.98 6.41
CA ILE A 89 -10.56 0.10 6.22
C ILE A 89 -10.25 -0.67 7.53
N ARG A 90 -10.36 -0.02 8.69
CA ARG A 90 -10.13 -0.69 9.99
C ARG A 90 -11.15 -1.80 10.29
N PHE A 91 -12.42 -1.61 9.94
CA PHE A 91 -13.46 -2.62 10.17
C PHE A 91 -13.45 -3.75 9.13
N PHE A 92 -13.11 -3.45 7.87
CA PHE A 92 -13.16 -4.44 6.79
C PHE A 92 -11.83 -5.15 6.51
N ALA A 93 -10.70 -4.64 6.99
CA ALA A 93 -9.42 -5.33 6.95
C ALA A 93 -9.27 -6.27 8.16
N SER A 94 -10.00 -7.39 8.16
CA SER A 94 -9.80 -8.52 9.09
C SER A 94 -8.87 -9.57 8.47
#